data_AF-A0A1Y0ZCJ6-F1
#
_entry.id   AF-A0A1Y0ZCJ6-F1
#
_cell.length_a   1.000
_cell.length_b   1.000
_cell.length_c   1.000
_cell.angle_alpha   90.00
_cell.angle_beta   90.00
_cell.angle_gamma   90.00
#
_symmetry.space_group_name_H-M   'P 1'
#
loop_
_entity.id
_entity.type
_entity.pdbx_description
1 polymer ?
#
loop_
_entity_poly.entity_id
_entity_poly.type
_entity_poly.pdbx_seq_one_letter_code
_entity_poly.pdbx_strand_id
1 'polypeptide(L)'
;MAAPASGAARTPACGGRDRLEPGERRQRERAGEKRGSATGPNPTDRGKAGTKRHLVTDARGTPLGLVLTGANCHDSPLMAPTLDAIPPLRSGRRGRPRQRPDKLHADKAYDAPVRRQECRARGIRSRIARRGIERSDRLGRHRWVVERSHAWFNRARRLPVRYERRADIYETFTFLQASLITLNQIKRFC
;
A
#
# COMPACT_ATOMS: atom_id res chain seq x y z
N MET A 1 -64.05 -54.26 33.17
CA MET A 1 -63.45 -53.40 34.23
C MET A 1 -62.39 -52.53 33.58
N ALA A 2 -62.37 -51.24 33.99
CA ALA A 2 -61.45 -50.15 33.67
C ALA A 2 -61.61 -49.42 32.31
N ALA A 3 -62.02 -48.15 32.43
CA ALA A 3 -61.70 -47.00 31.57
C ALA A 3 -60.93 -45.99 32.45
N PRO A 4 -60.50 -44.79 31.97
CA PRO A 4 -59.73 -44.44 30.77
C PRO A 4 -58.54 -43.49 31.12
N ALA A 5 -57.77 -43.03 30.14
CA ALA A 5 -57.24 -41.66 30.14
C ALA A 5 -56.89 -41.20 28.71
N SER A 6 -57.66 -40.23 28.24
CA SER A 6 -57.42 -39.42 27.04
C SER A 6 -56.46 -38.28 27.38
N GLY A 7 -55.59 -37.94 26.43
CA GLY A 7 -54.78 -36.73 26.45
C GLY A 7 -54.74 -36.12 25.05
N ALA A 8 -55.37 -34.96 24.88
CA ALA A 8 -55.56 -34.29 23.61
C ALA A 8 -54.37 -33.40 23.21
N ALA A 9 -54.19 -33.30 21.89
CA ALA A 9 -53.72 -32.17 21.10
C ALA A 9 -52.26 -31.70 21.23
N ARG A 10 -51.52 -31.75 20.11
CA ARG A 10 -51.25 -30.58 19.24
C ARG A 10 -50.21 -30.92 18.16
N THR A 11 -50.58 -30.64 16.91
CA THR A 11 -49.66 -30.56 15.76
C THR A 11 -48.94 -29.21 15.76
N PRO A 12 -47.62 -29.18 15.56
CA PRO A 12 -47.00 -28.14 14.73
C PRO A 12 -46.06 -28.80 13.70
N ALA A 13 -46.38 -28.72 12.42
CA ALA A 13 -45.93 -27.68 11.49
C ALA A 13 -44.51 -27.92 10.94
N CYS A 14 -44.48 -28.40 9.69
CA CYS A 14 -43.47 -28.21 8.64
C CYS A 14 -41.99 -28.06 9.06
N GLY A 15 -41.32 -29.19 9.27
CA GLY A 15 -39.86 -29.29 9.17
C GLY A 15 -39.44 -29.48 7.70
N GLY A 16 -39.35 -28.39 6.94
CA GLY A 16 -38.97 -28.39 5.53
C GLY A 16 -37.79 -27.46 5.27
N ARG A 17 -36.57 -27.99 5.52
CA ARG A 17 -35.25 -27.54 5.04
C ARG A 17 -35.19 -26.10 4.50
N ASP A 18 -34.62 -25.19 5.29
CA ASP A 18 -34.00 -23.98 4.76
C ASP A 18 -32.95 -24.42 3.72
N ARG A 19 -33.35 -24.35 2.45
CA ARG A 19 -32.47 -24.55 1.32
C ARG A 19 -31.48 -23.39 1.39
N LEU A 20 -30.29 -23.68 1.91
CA LEU A 20 -29.12 -22.83 1.68
C LEU A 20 -28.96 -22.72 0.16
N GLU A 21 -29.37 -21.57 -0.38
CA GLU A 21 -29.01 -21.17 -1.73
C GLU A 21 -27.50 -21.41 -1.91
N PRO A 22 -27.05 -21.97 -3.04
CA PRO A 22 -25.63 -22.11 -3.30
C PRO A 22 -25.04 -20.71 -3.35
N GLY A 23 -24.50 -20.25 -2.22
CA GLY A 23 -23.81 -18.98 -2.12
C GLY A 23 -22.78 -18.96 -3.22
N GLU A 24 -22.92 -17.98 -4.12
CA GLU A 24 -22.02 -17.79 -5.24
C GLU A 24 -20.59 -18.02 -4.75
N ARG A 25 -19.92 -18.95 -5.43
CA ARG A 25 -18.55 -19.37 -5.16
C ARG A 25 -17.77 -18.14 -4.74
N ARG A 26 -17.43 -18.06 -3.44
CA ARG A 26 -16.45 -17.09 -2.94
C ARG A 26 -15.36 -17.04 -4.00
N GLN A 27 -15.19 -15.88 -4.66
CA GLN A 27 -14.05 -15.61 -5.56
C GLN A 27 -12.76 -15.56 -4.72
N ARG A 28 -12.51 -16.58 -3.92
CA ARG A 28 -11.24 -16.83 -3.28
C ARG A 28 -10.50 -17.65 -4.30
N GLU A 29 -9.70 -16.96 -5.10
CA GLU A 29 -8.49 -17.58 -5.63
C GLU A 29 -7.90 -18.42 -4.49
N ARG A 30 -7.73 -19.72 -4.74
CA ARG A 30 -7.22 -20.67 -3.74
C ARG A 30 -5.96 -20.08 -3.10
N ALA A 31 -5.69 -20.46 -1.86
CA ALA A 31 -4.39 -20.25 -1.22
C ALA A 31 -3.29 -21.07 -1.93
N GLY A 32 -3.08 -20.82 -3.22
CA GLY A 32 -1.90 -21.28 -3.93
C GLY A 32 -0.79 -20.26 -3.72
N GLU A 33 0.44 -20.73 -3.90
CA GLU A 33 1.67 -19.97 -3.70
C GLU A 33 1.54 -18.51 -4.14
N LYS A 34 2.10 -17.59 -3.35
CA LYS A 34 2.20 -16.15 -3.64
C LYS A 34 3.04 -15.94 -4.90
N ARG A 35 2.48 -16.24 -6.07
CA ARG A 35 3.12 -16.11 -7.38
C ARG A 35 2.22 -15.22 -8.23
N GLY A 36 2.80 -14.11 -8.66
CA GLY A 36 2.15 -13.08 -9.46
C GLY A 36 3.20 -12.08 -9.94
N SER A 37 2.90 -11.36 -11.04
CA SER A 37 3.77 -10.29 -11.51
C SER A 37 4.03 -9.25 -10.40
N ALA A 38 5.21 -8.61 -10.43
CA ALA A 38 5.70 -7.71 -9.38
C ALA A 38 5.75 -8.33 -7.97
N THR A 39 5.98 -9.65 -7.88
CA THR A 39 6.30 -10.37 -6.64
C THR A 39 7.67 -10.99 -6.77
N GLY A 40 8.49 -10.95 -5.72
CA GLY A 40 9.82 -11.57 -5.74
C GLY A 40 10.20 -12.11 -4.38
N PRO A 41 11.16 -13.06 -4.32
CA PRO A 41 11.63 -13.62 -3.06
C PRO A 41 12.27 -12.51 -2.22
N ASN A 42 11.74 -12.29 -1.02
CA ASN A 42 12.31 -11.30 -0.12
C ASN A 42 13.60 -11.85 0.51
N PRO A 43 14.78 -11.21 0.29
CA PRO A 43 16.04 -11.67 0.86
C PRO A 43 16.03 -11.68 2.40
N THR A 44 15.22 -10.84 3.04
CA THR A 44 15.15 -10.74 4.51
C THR A 44 14.16 -11.73 5.14
N ASP A 45 13.16 -12.22 4.40
CA ASP A 45 12.10 -13.08 4.93
C ASP A 45 12.16 -14.51 4.35
N ARG A 46 13.37 -15.08 4.33
CA ARG A 46 13.62 -16.48 3.90
C ARG A 46 13.08 -16.80 2.50
N GLY A 47 13.09 -15.82 1.60
CA GLY A 47 12.61 -15.98 0.22
C GLY A 47 11.09 -15.97 0.06
N LYS A 48 10.31 -15.62 1.09
CA LYS A 48 8.86 -15.44 0.94
C LYS A 48 8.57 -14.40 -0.14
N ALA A 49 7.69 -14.76 -1.06
CA ALA A 49 7.31 -13.89 -2.15
C ALA A 49 6.52 -12.68 -1.61
N GLY A 50 7.03 -11.48 -1.89
CA GLY A 50 6.45 -10.22 -1.45
C GLY A 50 6.55 -9.11 -2.49
N THR A 51 5.90 -8.00 -2.17
CA THR A 51 5.89 -6.77 -2.99
C THR A 51 6.28 -5.60 -2.12
N LYS A 52 7.16 -4.76 -2.65
CA LYS A 52 7.57 -3.49 -2.04
C LYS A 52 6.76 -2.35 -2.62
N ARG A 53 6.47 -1.38 -1.77
CA ARG A 53 5.85 -0.11 -2.15
C ARG A 53 6.91 0.98 -2.05
N HIS A 54 7.21 1.62 -3.15
CA HIS A 54 8.06 2.81 -3.20
C HIS A 54 7.14 4.00 -3.13
N LEU A 55 7.33 4.85 -2.13
CA LEU A 55 6.42 5.94 -1.82
C LEU A 55 7.19 7.25 -1.74
N VAL A 56 6.69 8.26 -2.45
CA VAL A 56 7.08 9.66 -2.25
C VAL A 56 5.96 10.35 -1.50
N THR A 57 6.30 11.00 -0.37
CA THR A 57 5.33 11.72 0.46
C THR A 57 5.69 13.19 0.58
N ASP A 58 4.68 14.03 0.87
CA ASP A 58 4.93 15.38 1.38
C ASP A 58 5.44 15.35 2.83
N ALA A 59 5.68 16.53 3.41
CA ALA A 59 6.13 16.67 4.80
C ALA A 59 5.10 16.24 5.87
N ARG A 60 3.84 16.08 5.49
CA ARG A 60 2.72 15.65 6.36
C ARG A 60 2.36 14.17 6.19
N GLY A 61 2.99 13.49 5.22
CA GLY A 61 2.77 12.09 4.91
C GLY A 61 1.74 11.84 3.80
N THR A 62 1.28 12.86 3.08
CA THR A 62 0.39 12.73 1.93
C THR A 62 1.13 12.01 0.80
N PRO A 63 0.60 10.90 0.26
CA PRO A 63 1.24 10.17 -0.83
C PRO A 63 1.16 10.99 -2.12
N LEU A 64 2.30 11.27 -2.75
CA LEU A 64 2.42 12.02 -4.01
C LEU A 64 2.72 11.13 -5.21
N GLY A 65 3.51 10.07 -5.00
CA GLY A 65 3.90 9.12 -6.05
C GLY A 65 4.08 7.74 -5.45
N LEU A 66 3.67 6.72 -6.19
CA LEU A 66 3.67 5.32 -5.75
C LEU A 66 4.12 4.42 -6.90
N VAL A 67 5.05 3.51 -6.63
CA VAL A 67 5.45 2.44 -7.55
C VAL A 67 5.53 1.12 -6.79
N LEU A 68 5.12 0.03 -7.44
CA LEU A 68 5.14 -1.31 -6.86
C LEU A 68 6.17 -2.20 -7.57
N THR A 69 6.95 -2.94 -6.80
CA THR A 69 7.92 -3.90 -7.35
C THR A 69 7.98 -5.17 -6.52
N GLY A 70 8.59 -6.22 -7.08
CA GLY A 70 8.93 -7.42 -6.32
C GLY A 70 9.82 -7.10 -5.11
N ALA A 71 9.71 -7.90 -4.05
CA ALA A 71 10.52 -7.71 -2.84
C ALA A 71 12.02 -7.95 -3.05
N ASN A 72 12.41 -8.64 -4.13
CA ASN A 72 13.79 -8.83 -4.53
C ASN A 72 14.42 -7.59 -5.18
N CYS A 73 13.62 -6.63 -5.65
CA CYS A 73 14.14 -5.42 -6.28
C CYS A 73 14.81 -4.52 -5.24
N HIS A 74 15.97 -3.99 -5.60
CA HIS A 74 16.67 -2.98 -4.80
C HIS A 74 15.94 -1.63 -4.88
N ASP A 75 15.89 -0.89 -3.80
CA ASP A 75 15.06 0.32 -3.71
C ASP A 75 15.72 1.53 -4.38
N SER A 76 17.05 1.62 -4.37
CA SER A 76 17.80 2.72 -5.01
C SER A 76 17.43 2.99 -6.47
N PRO A 77 17.44 2.02 -7.41
CA PRO A 77 17.06 2.27 -8.80
C PRO A 77 15.60 2.73 -8.95
N LEU A 78 14.74 2.46 -7.97
CA LEU A 78 13.32 2.79 -8.01
C LEU A 78 13.04 4.22 -7.54
N MET A 79 14.05 4.95 -7.08
CA MET A 79 13.90 6.37 -6.74
C MET A 79 13.47 7.22 -7.94
N ALA A 80 14.14 7.08 -9.09
CA ALA A 80 13.80 7.81 -10.31
C ALA A 80 12.37 7.53 -10.81
N PRO A 81 11.96 6.26 -11.03
CA PRO A 81 10.59 5.99 -11.50
C PRO A 81 9.53 6.43 -10.49
N THR A 82 9.80 6.36 -9.18
CA THR A 82 8.84 6.83 -8.17
C THR A 82 8.70 8.36 -8.18
N LEU A 83 9.78 9.09 -8.44
CA LEU A 83 9.70 10.54 -8.65
C LEU A 83 8.96 10.88 -9.95
N ASP A 84 9.12 10.05 -10.98
CA ASP A 84 8.46 10.29 -12.26
C ASP A 84 6.96 10.00 -12.23
N ALA A 85 6.53 9.07 -11.37
CA ALA A 85 5.13 8.74 -11.12
C ALA A 85 4.32 9.85 -10.42
N ILE A 86 4.96 10.94 -9.96
CA ILE A 86 4.25 12.08 -9.35
C ILE A 86 3.40 12.77 -10.43
N PRO A 87 2.06 12.80 -10.28
CA PRO A 87 1.20 13.45 -11.24
C PRO A 87 1.36 14.99 -11.17
N PRO A 88 1.01 15.72 -12.25
CA PRO A 88 0.97 17.18 -12.21
C PRO A 88 0.00 17.69 -11.14
N LEU A 89 0.54 18.31 -10.09
CA LEU A 89 -0.22 18.94 -9.03
C LEU A 89 -0.64 20.34 -9.46
N ARG A 90 -1.96 20.52 -9.67
CA ARG A 90 -2.55 21.82 -9.96
C ARG A 90 -2.75 22.59 -8.67
N SER A 91 -2.12 23.75 -8.54
CA SER A 91 -2.23 24.61 -7.36
C SER A 91 -3.35 25.67 -7.47
N GLY A 92 -4.26 25.54 -8.46
CA GLY A 92 -5.27 26.55 -8.78
C GLY A 92 -4.73 27.88 -9.33
N ARG A 93 -3.39 28.02 -9.43
CA ARG A 93 -2.72 29.21 -9.96
C ARG A 93 -2.52 29.07 -11.47
N ARG A 94 -2.59 30.19 -12.19
CA ARG A 94 -2.32 30.25 -13.63
C ARG A 94 -0.85 29.88 -13.89
N GLY A 95 -0.58 28.85 -14.71
CA GLY A 95 0.76 28.39 -15.04
C GLY A 95 0.90 26.86 -15.17
N ARG A 96 2.12 26.40 -15.44
CA ARG A 96 2.43 24.95 -15.57
C ARG A 96 2.24 24.26 -14.20
N PRO A 97 1.46 23.16 -14.13
CA PRO A 97 1.31 22.39 -12.89
C PRO A 97 2.65 21.92 -12.34
N ARG A 98 2.79 21.91 -11.01
CA ARG A 98 4.03 21.45 -10.36
C ARG A 98 4.07 19.93 -10.37
N GLN A 99 5.13 19.35 -10.92
CA GLN A 99 5.31 17.89 -11.00
C GLN A 99 6.45 17.37 -10.12
N ARG A 100 7.35 18.25 -9.66
CA ARG A 100 8.58 17.85 -8.98
C ARG A 100 8.76 18.62 -7.66
N PRO A 101 9.24 17.95 -6.60
CA PRO A 101 9.52 18.61 -5.33
C PRO A 101 10.80 19.45 -5.40
N ASP A 102 10.87 20.56 -4.67
CA ASP A 102 12.09 21.40 -4.63
C ASP A 102 13.24 20.73 -3.88
N LYS A 103 12.89 19.81 -2.97
CA LYS A 103 13.81 19.15 -2.03
C LYS A 103 13.34 17.72 -1.81
N LEU A 104 14.24 16.76 -1.98
CA LEU A 104 13.98 15.35 -1.71
C LEU A 104 14.81 14.88 -0.52
N HIS A 105 14.14 14.39 0.51
CA HIS A 105 14.77 13.67 1.61
C HIS A 105 14.71 12.18 1.32
N ALA A 106 15.85 11.49 1.36
CA ALA A 106 15.90 10.05 1.21
C ALA A 106 16.92 9.44 2.17
N ASP A 107 16.75 8.15 2.43
CA ASP A 107 17.63 7.40 3.31
C ASP A 107 19.07 7.32 2.80
N LYS A 108 20.02 7.10 3.71
CA LYS A 108 21.45 6.93 3.41
C LYS A 108 21.72 5.82 2.38
N ALA A 109 20.85 4.81 2.32
CA ALA A 109 20.93 3.71 1.34
C ALA A 109 20.74 4.16 -0.12
N TYR A 110 20.16 5.35 -0.34
CA TYR A 110 20.00 5.95 -1.67
C TYR A 110 21.23 6.76 -2.11
N ASP A 111 22.30 6.79 -1.30
CA ASP A 111 23.51 7.52 -1.65
C ASP A 111 24.27 6.82 -2.78
N ALA A 112 24.01 7.27 -4.02
CA ALA A 112 24.81 6.93 -5.18
C ALA A 112 24.94 8.17 -6.11
N PRO A 113 26.08 8.34 -6.80
CA PRO A 113 26.29 9.49 -7.69
C PRO A 113 25.20 9.64 -8.76
N VAL A 114 24.80 8.51 -9.37
CA VAL A 114 23.75 8.46 -10.41
C VAL A 114 22.41 8.99 -9.87
N ARG A 115 22.05 8.65 -8.63
CA ARG A 115 20.79 9.11 -7.99
C ARG A 115 20.81 10.62 -7.76
N ARG A 116 21.96 11.18 -7.38
CA ARG A 116 22.13 12.63 -7.23
C ARG A 116 22.05 13.35 -8.58
N GLN A 117 22.61 12.75 -9.63
CA GLN A 117 22.52 13.27 -11.00
C GLN A 117 21.06 13.26 -11.50
N GLU A 118 20.31 12.17 -11.26
CA GLU A 118 18.89 12.07 -11.59
C GLU A 118 18.04 13.13 -10.88
N CYS A 119 18.35 13.44 -9.62
CA CYS A 119 17.71 14.54 -8.89
C CYS A 119 18.04 15.89 -9.52
N ARG A 120 19.32 16.15 -9.82
CA ARG A 120 19.77 17.41 -10.46
C ARG A 120 19.14 17.61 -11.82
N ALA A 121 19.05 16.57 -12.65
CA ALA A 121 18.40 16.61 -13.96
C ALA A 121 16.92 16.99 -13.87
N ARG A 122 16.25 16.67 -12.75
CA ARG A 122 14.85 17.02 -12.47
C ARG A 122 14.71 18.37 -11.73
N GLY A 123 15.81 19.09 -11.47
CA GLY A 123 15.80 20.34 -10.71
C GLY A 123 15.54 20.15 -9.20
N ILE A 124 15.72 18.94 -8.67
CA ILE A 124 15.40 18.58 -7.28
C ILE A 124 16.66 18.67 -6.41
N ARG A 125 16.58 19.39 -5.28
CA ARG A 125 17.68 19.40 -4.30
C ARG A 125 17.68 18.11 -3.48
N SER A 126 18.62 17.21 -3.79
CA SER A 126 18.80 15.95 -3.05
C SER A 126 19.37 16.17 -1.66
N ARG A 127 18.68 15.72 -0.62
CA ARG A 127 19.13 15.72 0.79
C ARG A 127 19.23 14.29 1.26
N ILE A 128 20.29 13.66 0.79
CA ILE A 128 20.66 12.28 1.05
C ILE A 128 21.97 12.32 1.83
N ALA A 129 22.00 11.67 2.99
CA ALA A 129 23.21 11.62 3.79
C ALA A 129 24.26 10.72 3.12
N ARG A 130 25.54 11.12 3.18
CA ARG A 130 26.62 10.35 2.56
C ARG A 130 26.92 9.05 3.30
N ARG A 131 26.99 7.93 2.58
CA ARG A 131 27.36 6.62 3.13
C ARG A 131 28.75 6.71 3.78
N GLY A 132 28.94 6.16 4.98
CA GLY A 132 30.23 6.15 5.69
C GLY A 132 30.74 7.48 6.28
N ILE A 133 30.18 8.64 5.88
CA ILE A 133 30.69 9.96 6.31
C ILE A 133 29.76 10.62 7.33
N GLU A 134 28.47 10.73 7.00
CA GLU A 134 27.53 11.49 7.82
C GLU A 134 26.82 10.60 8.86
N ARG A 135 26.58 11.13 10.06
CA ARG A 135 25.79 10.44 11.09
C ARG A 135 24.32 10.32 10.68
N SER A 136 23.68 9.20 11.06
CA SER A 136 22.28 8.89 10.72
C SER A 136 21.25 9.67 11.53
N ASP A 137 21.66 10.31 12.62
CA ASP A 137 20.79 10.84 13.68
C ASP A 137 19.79 11.90 13.17
N ARG A 138 20.17 12.66 12.14
CA ARG A 138 19.33 13.71 11.56
C ARG A 138 18.26 13.18 10.59
N LEU A 139 18.38 11.95 10.10
CA LEU A 139 17.40 11.37 9.17
C LEU A 139 16.07 11.02 9.84
N GLY A 140 16.08 10.65 11.13
CA GLY A 140 14.90 10.16 11.85
C GLY A 140 13.71 11.11 11.79
N ARG A 141 13.95 12.43 11.83
CA ARG A 141 12.89 13.46 11.78
C ARG A 141 12.05 13.40 10.50
N HIS A 142 12.69 13.12 9.36
CA HIS A 142 12.01 13.03 8.06
C HIS A 142 11.55 11.60 7.77
N ARG A 143 12.32 10.60 8.23
CA ARG A 143 12.03 9.18 8.04
C ARG A 143 10.71 8.79 8.71
N TRP A 144 10.42 9.30 9.90
CA TRP A 144 9.18 9.00 10.63
C TRP A 144 7.91 9.39 9.85
N VAL A 145 7.97 10.42 9.00
CA VAL A 145 6.83 10.80 8.15
C VAL A 145 6.50 9.68 7.16
N VAL A 146 7.53 9.15 6.49
CA VAL A 146 7.41 8.06 5.51
C VAL A 146 6.96 6.78 6.20
N GLU A 147 7.58 6.42 7.32
CA GLU A 147 7.21 5.23 8.12
C GLU A 147 5.76 5.30 8.59
N ARG A 148 5.30 6.48 9.03
CA ARG A 148 3.90 6.69 9.40
C ARG A 148 2.96 6.52 8.22
N SER A 149 3.32 7.03 7.04
CA SER A 149 2.53 6.80 5.82
C SER A 149 2.44 5.31 5.49
N HIS A 150 3.53 4.55 5.61
CA HIS A 150 3.49 3.08 5.50
C HIS A 150 2.57 2.44 6.54
N ALA A 151 2.55 2.93 7.78
CA ALA A 151 1.62 2.45 8.80
C ALA A 151 0.15 2.69 8.41
N TRP A 152 -0.17 3.84 7.78
CA TRP A 152 -1.51 4.08 7.25
C TRP A 152 -1.90 3.16 6.10
N PHE A 153 -0.95 2.81 5.22
CA PHE A 153 -1.18 1.75 4.22
C PHE A 153 -1.43 0.40 4.89
N ASN A 154 -0.69 0.08 5.96
CA ASN A 154 -0.82 -1.18 6.66
C ASN A 154 -2.10 -1.30 7.50
N ARG A 155 -2.77 -0.18 7.81
CA ARG A 155 -4.09 -0.20 8.48
C ARG A 155 -5.17 -0.82 7.60
N ALA A 156 -5.03 -0.75 6.27
CA ALA A 156 -5.95 -1.41 5.36
C ALA A 156 -5.63 -2.91 5.30
N ARG A 157 -6.39 -3.74 6.03
CA ARG A 157 -6.15 -5.19 6.21
C ARG A 157 -5.80 -5.97 4.93
N ARG A 158 -6.27 -5.54 3.76
CA ARG A 158 -6.02 -6.18 2.46
C ARG A 158 -4.62 -5.90 1.88
N LEU A 159 -3.89 -4.92 2.42
CA LEU A 159 -2.61 -4.46 1.92
C LEU A 159 -1.39 -5.11 2.63
N PRO A 160 -1.30 -5.24 3.97
CA PRO A 160 -0.16 -5.85 4.64
C PRO A 160 0.19 -7.24 4.11
N VAL A 161 -0.84 -8.05 3.89
CA VAL A 161 -0.71 -9.37 3.28
C VAL A 161 -1.29 -9.28 1.88
N ARG A 162 -0.43 -9.42 0.87
CA ARG A 162 -0.88 -9.52 -0.53
C ARG A 162 -1.59 -10.86 -0.73
N TYR A 163 -2.91 -10.80 -0.85
CA TYR A 163 -3.76 -11.94 -1.24
C TYR A 163 -3.94 -12.03 -2.76
N GLU A 164 -3.89 -10.89 -3.45
CA GLU A 164 -4.15 -10.81 -4.89
C GLU A 164 -2.97 -11.38 -5.69
N ARG A 165 -3.25 -12.29 -6.62
CA ARG A 165 -2.24 -12.79 -7.56
C ARG A 165 -1.91 -11.75 -8.62
N ARG A 166 -2.91 -11.07 -9.17
CA ARG A 166 -2.69 -10.06 -10.21
C ARG A 166 -2.15 -8.75 -9.63
N ALA A 167 -1.18 -8.15 -10.32
CA ALA A 167 -0.51 -6.93 -9.87
C ALA A 167 -1.38 -5.69 -10.01
N ASP A 168 -2.18 -5.61 -11.08
CA ASP A 168 -3.11 -4.52 -11.37
C ASP A 168 -4.18 -4.33 -10.28
N ILE A 169 -4.75 -5.43 -9.78
CA ILE A 169 -5.72 -5.40 -8.69
C ILE A 169 -5.08 -4.86 -7.41
N TYR A 170 -3.88 -5.36 -7.08
CA TYR A 170 -3.16 -4.92 -5.89
C TYR A 170 -2.69 -3.46 -5.99
N GLU A 171 -2.27 -3.04 -7.17
CA GLU A 171 -1.95 -1.65 -7.49
C GLU A 171 -3.16 -0.73 -7.29
N THR A 172 -4.32 -1.13 -7.82
CA THR A 172 -5.58 -0.40 -7.66
C THR A 172 -5.97 -0.25 -6.19
N PHE A 173 -5.86 -1.31 -5.38
CA PHE A 173 -6.10 -1.20 -3.93
C PHE A 173 -5.11 -0.29 -3.23
N THR A 174 -3.86 -0.25 -3.69
CA THR A 174 -2.85 0.64 -3.11
C THR A 174 -3.16 2.09 -3.48
N PHE A 175 -3.56 2.39 -4.72
CA PHE A 175 -4.02 3.72 -5.10
C PHE A 175 -5.31 4.14 -4.37
N LEU A 176 -6.27 3.23 -4.20
CA LEU A 176 -7.47 3.50 -3.42
C LEU A 176 -7.13 3.92 -1.99
N GLN A 177 -6.21 3.20 -1.34
CA GLN A 177 -5.75 3.57 0.00
C GLN A 177 -5.02 4.92 0.00
N ALA A 178 -4.20 5.20 -1.02
CA ALA A 178 -3.54 6.51 -1.16
C ALA A 178 -4.57 7.65 -1.28
N SER A 179 -5.65 7.45 -2.04
CA SER A 179 -6.76 8.39 -2.16
C SER A 179 -7.47 8.61 -0.83
N LEU A 180 -7.74 7.56 -0.06
CA LEU A 180 -8.34 7.67 1.28
C LEU A 180 -7.44 8.43 2.26
N ILE A 181 -6.13 8.17 2.25
CA ILE A 181 -5.16 8.94 3.05
C ILE A 181 -5.21 10.41 2.66
N THR A 182 -5.19 10.71 1.37
CA THR A 182 -5.23 12.09 0.85
C THR A 182 -6.52 12.80 1.23
N LEU A 183 -7.67 12.14 1.10
CA LEU A 183 -8.97 12.68 1.53
C LEU A 183 -8.99 13.00 3.03
N ASN A 184 -8.47 12.11 3.86
CA ASN A 184 -8.40 12.34 5.30
C ASN A 184 -7.46 13.50 5.66
N GLN A 185 -6.41 13.75 4.88
CA GLN A 185 -5.56 14.91 5.06
C GLN A 185 -6.28 16.20 4.67
N ILE A 186 -7.01 16.21 3.55
CA ILE A 186 -7.82 17.36 3.12
C ILE A 186 -8.85 17.73 4.20
N LYS A 187 -9.55 16.74 4.76
CA LYS A 187 -10.52 16.94 5.85
C LYS A 187 -9.92 17.52 7.15
N ARG A 188 -8.60 17.56 7.29
CA ARG A 188 -7.94 18.24 8.43
C ARG A 188 -7.67 19.72 8.17
N PHE A 189 -7.77 20.16 6.93
CA PHE A 189 -7.59 21.55 6.54
C PHE A 189 -8.92 22.31 6.49
N CYS A 190 -10.02 21.61 6.23
CA CYS A 190 -11.39 22.11 6.33
C CYS A 190 -11.90 21.95 7.76
#